data_AF-A0A950TYJ7-F1
#
_entry.id   AF-A0A950TYJ7-F1
#
_cell.length_a   1.000
_cell.length_b   1.000
_cell.length_c   1.000
_cell.angle_alpha   90.00
_cell.angle_beta   90.00
_cell.angle_gamma   90.00
#
_symmetry.space_group_name_H-M   'P 1'
#
loop_
_entity.id
_entity.type
_entity.pdbx_description
1 polymer ?
#
loop_
_entity_poly.entity_id
_entity_poly.type
_entity_poly.pdbx_seq_one_letter_code
_entity_poly.pdbx_strand_id
1 'polypeptide(L)'
;MRIGVVFPQTEIGAGVDAVRRYGRRVEELGFTHVLAYDHVVGADPAVHTGWSGPYDVHTTFHEPFVLFGFFAALTALELVTGIIILPQRQTVLVAKQAAE
;
A
#
# COMPACT_ATOMS: atom_id res chain seq x y z
N MET A 1 -9.13 12.57 18.77
CA MET A 1 -7.88 11.92 18.28
C MET A 1 -8.22 11.12 17.04
N ARG A 2 -7.40 11.17 15.98
CA ARG A 2 -7.59 10.36 14.77
C ARG A 2 -6.66 9.15 14.83
N ILE A 3 -7.22 7.95 14.86
CA ILE A 3 -6.45 6.70 14.95
C ILE A 3 -6.65 5.93 13.66
N GLY A 4 -5.57 5.42 13.07
CA GLY A 4 -5.61 4.58 11.88
C GLY A 4 -4.71 3.37 12.03
N VAL A 5 -4.61 2.61 10.95
CA VAL A 5 -3.81 1.37 10.90
C VAL A 5 -2.87 1.40 9.71
N VAL A 6 -1.69 0.80 9.88
CA VAL A 6 -0.82 0.47 8.75
C VAL A 6 -1.37 -0.78 8.08
N PHE A 7 -1.55 -0.73 6.77
CA PHE A 7 -1.92 -1.88 5.98
C PHE A 7 -0.82 -2.96 6.09
N PRO A 8 -1.17 -4.24 6.36
CA PRO A 8 -0.23 -5.35 6.48
C PRO A 8 0.42 -5.69 5.13
N GLN A 9 1.41 -4.89 4.72
CA GLN A 9 2.00 -4.90 3.37
C GLN A 9 2.49 -6.29 2.97
N THR A 10 3.29 -6.88 3.86
CA THR A 10 4.06 -8.09 3.56
C THR A 10 3.35 -9.34 4.09
N GLU A 11 2.44 -9.16 5.06
CA GLU A 11 1.81 -10.23 5.82
C GLU A 11 0.50 -10.71 5.21
N ILE A 12 -0.26 -9.85 4.51
CA ILE A 12 -1.61 -10.17 4.04
C ILE A 12 -1.65 -11.04 2.77
N GLY A 13 -0.55 -11.06 2.02
CA GLY A 13 -0.46 -11.76 0.73
C GLY A 13 -1.35 -11.14 -0.37
N ALA A 14 -1.53 -11.86 -1.47
CA ALA A 14 -2.18 -11.35 -2.69
C ALA A 14 -3.70 -11.66 -2.81
N GLY A 15 -4.32 -12.27 -1.78
CA GLY A 15 -5.70 -12.72 -1.86
C GLY A 15 -6.72 -11.58 -1.81
N VAL A 16 -7.47 -11.35 -2.89
CA VAL A 16 -8.46 -10.26 -3.00
C VAL A 16 -9.51 -10.29 -1.89
N ASP A 17 -9.99 -11.48 -1.50
CA ASP A 17 -10.97 -11.59 -0.42
C ASP A 17 -10.39 -11.19 0.95
N ALA A 18 -9.13 -11.54 1.22
CA ALA A 18 -8.45 -11.16 2.46
C ALA A 18 -8.29 -9.64 2.54
N VAL A 19 -7.87 -8.99 1.44
CA VAL A 19 -7.77 -7.53 1.34
C VAL A 19 -9.13 -6.85 1.55
N ARG A 20 -10.19 -7.34 0.89
CA ARG A 20 -11.56 -6.84 1.08
C ARG A 20 -12.00 -6.92 2.54
N ARG A 21 -11.86 -8.10 3.14
CA ARG A 21 -12.27 -8.34 4.54
C ARG A 21 -11.48 -7.47 5.51
N TYR A 22 -10.19 -7.28 5.27
CA TYR A 22 -9.36 -6.37 6.05
C TYR A 22 -9.92 -4.94 6.01
N GLY A 23 -10.13 -4.37 4.82
CA GLY A 23 -10.62 -3.00 4.68
C GLY A 23 -11.96 -2.77 5.40
N ARG A 24 -12.93 -3.66 5.17
CA ARG A 24 -14.24 -3.61 5.87
C ARG A 24 -14.09 -3.71 7.38
N ARG A 25 -13.23 -4.62 7.85
CA ARG A 25 -13.06 -4.83 9.29
C ARG A 25 -12.38 -3.65 9.98
N VAL A 26 -11.43 -3.00 9.32
CA VAL A 26 -10.79 -1.78 9.82
C VAL A 26 -11.83 -0.67 10.03
N GLU A 27 -12.73 -0.49 9.05
CA GLU A 27 -13.84 0.47 9.16
C GLU A 27 -14.81 0.10 10.29
N GLU A 28 -15.26 -1.17 10.36
CA GLU A 28 -16.16 -1.66 11.42
C GLU A 28 -15.60 -1.47 12.84
N LEU A 29 -14.28 -1.53 13.00
CA LEU A 29 -13.59 -1.31 14.27
C LEU A 29 -13.45 0.18 14.65
N GLY A 30 -13.88 1.09 13.77
CA GLY A 30 -13.90 2.53 14.02
C GLY A 30 -12.57 3.25 13.76
N PHE A 31 -11.64 2.63 13.01
CA PHE A 31 -10.45 3.33 12.56
C PHE A 31 -10.80 4.40 11.53
N THR A 32 -10.03 5.49 11.54
CA THR A 32 -10.31 6.67 10.71
C THR A 32 -9.59 6.64 9.36
N HIS A 33 -8.51 5.87 9.25
CA HIS A 33 -7.69 5.81 8.05
C HIS A 33 -6.90 4.50 7.98
N VAL A 34 -6.56 4.12 6.75
CA VAL A 34 -5.60 3.05 6.46
C VAL A 34 -4.40 3.67 5.73
N LEU A 35 -3.20 3.33 6.20
CA LEU A 35 -1.95 3.79 5.62
C LEU A 35 -1.30 2.68 4.79
N ALA A 36 -0.90 2.97 3.55
CA ALA A 36 -0.10 2.05 2.73
C ALA A 36 1.26 2.63 2.29
N TYR A 37 2.26 1.76 2.18
CA TYR A 37 3.62 2.06 1.71
C TYR A 37 3.73 1.78 0.21
N ASP A 38 4.59 2.52 -0.47
CA ASP A 38 4.88 2.30 -1.88
C ASP A 38 6.17 1.51 -2.10
N HIS A 39 6.08 0.43 -2.89
CA HIS A 39 7.21 -0.23 -3.53
C HIS A 39 6.74 -0.75 -4.90
N VAL A 40 7.28 -0.19 -5.99
CA VAL A 40 7.02 -0.71 -7.35
C VAL A 40 7.94 -1.88 -7.68
N VAL A 41 9.17 -1.84 -7.16
CA VAL A 41 10.19 -2.88 -7.33
C VAL A 41 10.91 -3.14 -6.00
N GLY A 42 11.41 -4.35 -5.84
CA GLY A 42 12.30 -4.75 -4.74
C GLY A 42 13.74 -4.91 -5.22
N ALA A 43 14.71 -4.79 -4.30
CA ALA A 43 16.10 -5.10 -4.59
C ALA A 43 16.28 -6.62 -4.73
N ASP A 44 16.92 -7.07 -5.81
CA ASP A 44 17.32 -8.47 -5.97
C ASP A 44 18.68 -8.71 -5.29
N PRO A 45 18.74 -9.51 -4.19
CA PRO A 45 19.99 -9.76 -3.47
C PRO A 45 21.06 -10.51 -4.29
N ALA A 46 20.68 -11.18 -5.39
CA ALA A 46 21.63 -11.89 -6.24
C ALA A 46 22.54 -10.94 -7.03
N VAL A 47 22.06 -9.73 -7.33
CA VAL A 47 22.80 -8.72 -8.11
C VAL A 47 23.16 -7.48 -7.28
N HIS A 48 22.42 -7.20 -6.19
CA HIS A 48 22.70 -6.11 -5.26
C HIS A 48 23.51 -6.63 -4.05
N THR A 49 24.78 -6.94 -4.28
CA THR A 49 25.67 -7.43 -3.21
C THR A 49 25.77 -6.42 -2.06
N GLY A 50 25.61 -6.89 -0.82
CA GLY A 50 25.63 -6.05 0.38
C GLY A 50 24.29 -5.40 0.72
N TRP A 51 23.20 -5.72 0.01
CA TRP A 51 21.86 -5.30 0.39
C TRP A 51 21.49 -5.83 1.79
N SER A 52 21.08 -4.92 2.67
CA SER A 52 20.62 -5.22 4.04
C SER A 52 19.36 -4.44 4.39
N GLY A 53 18.59 -4.04 3.37
CA GLY A 53 17.33 -3.32 3.56
C GLY A 53 16.21 -4.24 4.04
N PRO A 54 15.10 -3.67 4.52
CA PRO A 54 14.01 -4.45 5.13
C PRO A 54 13.21 -5.29 4.13
N TYR A 55 13.29 -4.97 2.82
CA TYR A 55 12.49 -5.60 1.77
C TYR A 55 13.37 -5.96 0.57
N ASP A 56 13.00 -7.00 -0.16
CA ASP A 56 13.67 -7.48 -1.37
C ASP A 56 12.64 -7.81 -2.46
N VAL A 57 13.11 -8.36 -3.59
CA VAL A 57 12.28 -8.76 -4.73
C VAL A 57 11.22 -9.83 -4.39
N HIS A 58 11.36 -10.54 -3.27
CA HIS A 58 10.39 -11.54 -2.82
C HIS A 58 9.36 -10.99 -1.84
N THR A 59 9.55 -9.74 -1.39
CA THR A 59 8.61 -9.10 -0.48
C THR A 59 7.37 -8.62 -1.24
N THR A 60 6.19 -9.07 -0.80
CA THR A 60 4.93 -8.69 -1.43
C THR A 60 4.52 -7.27 -1.03
N PHE A 61 4.10 -6.48 -2.01
CA PHE A 61 3.47 -5.17 -1.82
C PHE A 61 2.26 -5.03 -2.75
N HIS A 62 1.20 -4.41 -2.25
CA HIS A 62 0.09 -3.95 -3.09
C HIS A 62 0.38 -2.53 -3.54
N GLU A 63 0.20 -2.26 -4.83
CA GLU A 63 0.40 -0.92 -5.39
C GLU A 63 -0.62 0.06 -4.77
N PRO A 64 -0.19 1.17 -4.14
CA PRO A 64 -1.08 2.02 -3.35
C PRO A 64 -2.28 2.59 -4.11
N PHE A 65 -2.13 3.08 -5.34
CA PHE A 65 -3.25 3.69 -6.07
C PHE A 65 -4.30 2.66 -6.51
N VAL A 66 -3.87 1.45 -6.89
CA VAL A 66 -4.79 0.33 -7.17
C VAL A 66 -5.49 -0.14 -5.89
N LEU A 67 -4.73 -0.33 -4.80
CA LEU A 67 -5.29 -0.71 -3.50
C LEU A 67 -6.31 0.32 -3.00
N PHE A 68 -5.99 1.60 -3.15
CA PHE A 68 -6.86 2.69 -2.72
C PHE A 68 -8.11 2.83 -3.58
N GLY A 69 -8.01 2.69 -4.90
CA GLY A 69 -9.19 2.61 -5.76
C GLY A 69 -10.11 1.45 -5.36
N PHE A 70 -9.54 0.30 -5.00
CA PHE A 70 -10.31 -0.83 -4.48
C PHE A 70 -10.97 -0.54 -3.13
N PHE A 71 -10.26 0.06 -2.18
CA PHE A 71 -10.81 0.43 -0.87
C PHE A 71 -11.83 1.57 -0.93
N ALA A 72 -11.68 2.53 -1.83
CA ALA A 72 -12.64 3.62 -2.03
C ALA A 72 -14.02 3.09 -2.46
N ALA A 73 -14.06 1.99 -3.23
CA ALA A 73 -15.32 1.33 -3.59
C ALA A 73 -15.94 0.52 -2.44
N LEU A 74 -15.19 0.25 -1.37
CA LEU A 74 -15.59 -0.65 -0.29
C LEU A 74 -15.73 0.04 1.06
N THR A 75 -15.15 1.20 1.29
CA THR A 75 -15.07 1.82 2.62
C THR A 75 -15.10 3.34 2.50
N ALA A 76 -15.44 4.01 3.59
CA ALA A 76 -15.31 5.45 3.78
C ALA A 76 -14.04 5.83 4.58
N LEU A 77 -13.06 4.92 4.69
CA LEU A 77 -11.78 5.19 5.34
C LEU A 77 -11.01 6.28 4.57
N GLU A 78 -10.32 7.17 5.29
CA GLU A 78 -9.31 8.00 4.65
C GLU A 78 -8.12 7.12 4.22
N LEU A 79 -7.66 7.33 2.98
CA LEU A 79 -6.62 6.52 2.35
C LEU A 79 -5.32 7.33 2.36
N VAL A 80 -4.32 6.85 3.10
CA VAL A 80 -3.11 7.62 3.42
C VAL A 80 -1.88 6.91 2.87
N THR A 81 -0.99 7.63 2.19
CA THR A 81 0.30 7.07 1.80
C THR A 81 1.34 7.33 2.88
N GLY A 82 2.27 6.39 3.09
CA GLY A 82 3.38 6.58 4.02
C GLY A 82 4.64 5.83 3.58
N ILE A 83 5.21 6.11 2.41
CA ILE A 83 5.00 7.25 1.51
C ILE A 83 4.80 6.77 0.06
N ILE A 84 4.61 7.68 -0.90
CA ILE A 84 4.79 7.38 -2.33
C ILE A 84 6.24 7.68 -2.75
N ILE A 85 6.90 6.71 -3.39
CA ILE A 85 8.27 6.86 -3.91
C ILE A 85 8.21 7.51 -5.29
N LEU A 86 8.07 8.84 -5.32
CA LEU A 86 7.96 9.60 -6.57
C LEU A 86 9.08 9.32 -7.59
N PRO A 87 10.36 9.08 -7.21
CA PRO A 87 11.40 8.75 -8.19
C PRO A 87 11.17 7.45 -8.97
N GLN A 88 10.31 6.54 -8.50
CA GLN A 88 9.95 5.30 -9.22
C GLN A 88 8.79 5.50 -10.19
N ARG A 89 8.23 6.71 -10.30
CA ARG A 89 6.97 6.98 -11.00
C ARG A 89 7.11 8.16 -11.95
N GLN A 90 6.33 8.14 -13.02
CA GLN A 90 6.24 9.27 -13.94
C GLN A 90 5.37 10.37 -13.31
N THR A 91 5.89 11.60 -13.20
CA THR A 91 5.27 12.72 -12.46
C THR A 91 3.83 13.04 -12.90
N VAL A 92 3.56 13.07 -14.20
CA VAL A 92 2.22 13.42 -14.72
C VAL A 92 1.23 12.30 -14.42
N LEU A 93 1.66 11.04 -14.57
CA LEU A 93 0.85 9.87 -14.27
C LEU A 93 0.48 9.81 -12.79
N VAL A 94 1.45 9.93 -11.88
CA VAL A 94 1.16 9.88 -10.44
C VAL A 94 0.28 11.05 -9.99
N ALA A 95 0.45 12.24 -10.58
CA ALA A 95 -0.43 13.38 -10.31
C ALA A 95 -1.87 13.10 -10.77
N LYS A 96 -2.04 12.47 -11.95
CA LYS A 96 -3.37 12.09 -12.45
C LYS A 96 -4.00 10.99 -11.59
N GLN A 97 -3.26 9.93 -11.25
CA GLN A 97 -3.73 8.84 -10.39
C GLN A 97 -4.16 9.32 -9.01
N ALA A 98 -3.47 10.32 -8.43
CA ALA A 98 -3.83 10.86 -7.13
C ALA A 98 -5.07 11.77 -7.14
N ALA A 99 -5.53 12.21 -8.32
CA ALA A 99 -6.63 13.16 -8.46
C ALA A 99 -7.96 12.51 -8.91
N GLU A 100 -7.95 11.25 -9.34
CA GLU A 100 -9.14 10.46 -9.71
C GLU A 100 -9.72 9.72 -8.50
#